data_AF-A0A101WBF2-F1
#
_entry.id   AF-A0A101WBF2-F1
#
_cell.length_a   1.000
_cell.length_b   1.000
_cell.length_c   1.000
_cell.angle_alpha   90.00
_cell.angle_beta   90.00
_cell.angle_gamma   90.00
#
_symmetry.space_group_name_H-M   'P 1'
#
loop_
_entity.id
_entity.type
_entity.pdbx_description
1 polymer ?
#
loop_
_entity_poly.entity_id
_entity_poly.type
_entity_poly.pdbx_seq_one_letter_code
_entity_poly.pdbx_strand_id
1 'polypeptide(L)' 'MNVKITAHKPGDGGIVCMPLKSNIPDAGNRPDWNLVTCPTCGVECWESNLIREIVKAEGLAAACTTCALRAGWR' A
#
# COMPACT_ATOMS: atom_id res chain seq x y z
N MET A 1 -5.97 -6.17 23.12
CA MET A 1 -4.75 -5.72 22.40
C MET A 1 -4.49 -4.27 22.80
N ASN A 2 -3.31 -3.97 23.34
CA ASN A 2 -2.91 -2.60 23.65
C ASN A 2 -1.89 -2.18 22.58
N VAL A 3 -2.39 -1.68 21.43
CA VAL A 3 -1.54 -1.28 20.30
C VAL A 3 -1.19 0.19 20.48
N LYS A 4 0.09 0.49 20.70
CA LYS A 4 0.58 1.87 20.74
C LYS A 4 0.80 2.35 19.31
N ILE A 5 -0.15 3.12 18.79
CA ILE A 5 -0.07 3.72 17.45
C ILE A 5 0.85 4.94 17.52
N THR A 6 1.96 4.91 16.78
CA THR A 6 2.87 6.05 16.60
C THR A 6 3.05 6.34 15.11
N ALA A 7 3.43 7.57 14.77
CA ALA A 7 3.77 7.90 13.39
C ALA A 7 4.97 7.05 12.92
N HIS A 8 4.90 6.61 11.66
CA HIS A 8 5.98 5.91 10.96
C HIS A 8 7.26 6.74 10.90
N LYS A 9 8.41 6.08 10.99
CA LYS A 9 9.74 6.67 10.77
C LYS A 9 10.53 5.83 9.76
N PRO A 10 11.40 6.46 8.95
CA PRO A 10 12.32 5.73 8.09
C PRO A 10 13.13 4.69 8.88
N GLY A 11 13.07 3.43 8.44
CA GLY A 11 13.70 2.30 9.11
C GLY A 11 12.78 1.44 9.97
N ASP A 12 11.54 1.86 10.24
CA ASP A 12 10.54 1.04 10.93
C ASP A 12 10.14 -0.21 10.11
N GLY A 13 10.45 -0.23 8.80
CA GLY A 13 10.12 -1.31 7.88
C GLY A 13 8.64 -1.32 7.49
N GLY A 14 8.11 -2.50 7.15
CA GLY A 14 6.69 -2.70 6.86
C GLY A 14 6.37 -2.87 5.37
N ILE A 15 5.07 -2.85 5.08
CA ILE A 15 4.51 -3.03 3.73
C ILE A 15 3.59 -1.86 3.43
N VAL A 16 3.88 -1.14 2.35
CA VAL A 16 3.03 -0.05 1.87
C VAL A 16 1.73 -0.65 1.32
N CYS A 17 0.60 -0.18 1.84
CA CYS A 17 -0.72 -0.66 1.43
C CYS A 17 -1.21 0.06 0.18
N MET A 18 -1.48 -0.69 -0.89
CA MET A 18 -2.14 -0.20 -2.10
C MET A 18 -3.65 -0.40 -2.00
N PRO A 19 -4.47 0.66 -2.17
CA PRO A 19 -5.93 0.55 -2.19
C PRO A 19 -6.41 -0.38 -3.31
N LEU A 20 -7.35 -1.27 -3.00
CA LEU A 20 -7.93 -2.18 -4.01
C LEU A 20 -8.89 -1.40 -4.93
N LYS A 21 -8.82 -1.63 -6.24
CA LYS A 21 -9.77 -1.04 -7.21
C LYS A 21 -11.21 -1.44 -6.89
N SER A 22 -11.44 -2.67 -6.42
CA SER A 22 -12.77 -3.17 -6.03
C SER A 22 -13.47 -2.34 -4.97
N ASN A 23 -12.71 -1.63 -4.11
CA ASN A 23 -13.27 -0.82 -3.04
C ASN A 23 -13.53 0.63 -3.47
N ILE A 24 -12.82 1.10 -4.49
CA ILE A 24 -12.87 2.48 -4.99
C ILE A 24 -12.70 2.48 -6.52
N PRO A 25 -13.73 2.04 -7.27
CA PRO A 25 -13.63 1.81 -8.72
C PRO A 25 -13.36 3.08 -9.52
N ASP A 26 -13.84 4.23 -9.04
CA ASP A 26 -13.80 5.50 -9.76
C ASP A 26 -12.58 6.37 -9.41
N ALA A 27 -11.60 5.84 -8.68
CA ALA A 27 -10.43 6.60 -8.22
C ALA A 27 -9.44 6.97 -9.34
N GLY A 28 -9.67 6.51 -10.58
CA GLY A 28 -8.88 6.89 -11.76
C GLY A 28 -9.01 8.36 -12.15
N ASN A 29 -9.96 9.11 -11.57
CA ASN A 29 -10.05 10.57 -11.73
C ASN A 29 -9.02 11.34 -10.89
N ARG A 30 -8.27 10.66 -10.01
CA ARG A 30 -7.20 11.26 -9.20
C ARG A 30 -5.94 11.40 -10.06
N PRO A 31 -5.41 12.61 -10.27
CA PRO A 31 -4.37 12.87 -11.28
C PRO A 31 -3.08 12.05 -11.12
N ASP A 32 -2.72 11.68 -9.89
CA ASP A 32 -1.47 11.01 -9.56
C ASP A 32 -1.63 9.51 -9.27
N TRP A 33 -2.83 8.96 -9.49
CA TRP A 33 -3.14 7.56 -9.21
C TRP A 33 -3.08 6.72 -10.47
N ASN A 34 -2.23 5.70 -10.43
CA ASN A 34 -2.08 4.73 -11.52
C ASN A 34 -2.74 3.41 -11.14
N LEU A 35 -3.34 2.76 -12.13
CA LEU A 35 -3.83 1.40 -11.95
C LEU A 35 -2.65 0.42 -12.06
N VAL A 36 -2.44 -0.38 -11.02
CA VAL A 36 -1.36 -1.36 -10.93
C VAL A 36 -1.90 -2.73 -10.50
N THR A 37 -1.08 -3.75 -10.58
CA THR A 37 -1.42 -5.10 -10.11
C THR A 37 -0.66 -5.41 -8.82
N CYS A 38 -1.35 -5.97 -7.82
CA CYS A 38 -0.69 -6.38 -6.59
C CYS A 38 0.35 -7.49 -6.86
N PRO A 39 1.62 -7.32 -6.48
CA PRO A 39 2.67 -8.30 -6.75
C PRO A 39 2.49 -9.61 -5.95
N THR A 40 1.68 -9.59 -4.89
CA THR A 40 1.42 -10.76 -4.04
C THR A 40 0.26 -11.63 -4.55
N CYS A 41 -0.80 -11.02 -5.11
CA CYS A 41 -2.03 -11.75 -5.42
C CYS A 41 -2.65 -11.47 -6.79
N GLY A 42 -2.09 -10.56 -7.59
CA GLY A 42 -2.55 -10.31 -8.95
C GLY A 42 -3.81 -9.46 -9.09
N VAL A 43 -4.39 -8.95 -8.01
CA VAL A 43 -5.59 -8.09 -8.09
C VAL A 43 -5.24 -6.63 -8.43
N GLU A 44 -6.15 -5.94 -9.10
CA GLU A 44 -6.01 -4.54 -9.46
C GLU A 44 -6.06 -3.63 -8.22
N CYS A 45 -5.07 -2.74 -8.11
CA CYS A 45 -4.90 -1.77 -7.04
C CYS A 45 -4.58 -0.39 -7.61
N TRP A 46 -4.69 0.62 -6.77
CA TRP A 46 -4.26 1.98 -7.08
C TRP A 46 -2.90 2.29 -6.47
N GLU A 47 -2.05 2.95 -7.23
CA GLU A 47 -0.75 3.45 -6.79
C GLU A 47 -0.69 4.97 -6.94
N SER A 48 -0.62 5.68 -5.81
CA SER A 48 -0.46 7.14 -5.75
C SER A 48 1.01 7.55 -5.86
N ASN A 49 1.27 8.84 -6.06
CA ASN A 49 2.65 9.33 -6.04
C ASN A 49 3.35 9.09 -4.70
N LEU A 50 2.62 9.25 -3.59
CA LEU A 50 3.14 9.00 -2.25
C LEU A 50 3.64 7.55 -2.08
N ILE A 51 2.92 6.56 -2.62
CA ILE A 51 3.34 5.16 -2.55
C ILE A 51 4.68 4.97 -3.28
N ARG A 52 4.80 5.53 -4.50
CA ARG A 52 6.05 5.47 -5.28
C ARG A 52 7.22 6.13 -4.55
N GLU A 53 6.99 7.29 -3.95
CA GLU A 53 8.00 8.02 -3.19
C GLU A 53 8.48 7.24 -1.97
N ILE A 54 7.57 6.66 -1.17
CA ILE A 54 7.93 5.86 0.02
C ILE A 54 8.68 4.58 -0.39
N VAL A 55 8.18 3.84 -1.38
CA VAL A 55 8.84 2.62 -1.87
C VAL A 55 10.25 2.93 -2.34
N LYS A 56 10.44 4.04 -3.08
CA LYS A 56 11.75 4.46 -3.56
C LYS A 56 12.67 4.95 -2.44
N ALA A 57 12.16 5.74 -1.50
CA ALA A 57 12.95 6.35 -0.43
C ALA A 57 13.40 5.35 0.63
N GLU A 58 12.55 4.37 0.95
CA GLU A 58 12.77 3.44 2.06
C GLU A 58 13.02 1.99 1.61
N GLY A 59 12.87 1.67 0.32
CA GLY A 59 13.05 0.31 -0.19
C GLY A 59 11.98 -0.67 0.31
N LEU A 60 10.82 -0.17 0.73
CA LEU A 60 9.73 -0.99 1.26
C LEU A 60 9.00 -1.76 0.16
N ALA A 61 8.48 -2.94 0.50
CA ALA A 61 7.55 -3.66 -0.36
C ALA A 61 6.18 -2.96 -0.39
N ALA A 62 5.47 -3.08 -1.52
CA ALA A 62 4.08 -2.64 -1.64
C ALA A 62 3.17 -3.84 -1.97
N ALA A 63 2.00 -3.91 -1.34
CA ALA A 63 0.99 -4.94 -1.59
C ALA A 63 -0.42 -4.36 -1.44
N CYS A 64 -1.44 -5.05 -1.92
CA CYS A 64 -2.83 -4.63 -1.67
C CYS A 64 -3.10 -4.63 -0.15
N THR A 65 -3.99 -3.77 0.33
CA THR A 65 -4.32 -3.66 1.76
C THR A 65 -4.61 -5.02 2.40
N THR A 66 -5.34 -5.90 1.70
CA THR A 66 -5.64 -7.25 2.19
C THR A 66 -4.38 -8.12 2.36
N CYS A 67 -3.45 -8.09 1.41
CA CYS A 67 -2.19 -8.83 1.50
C CYS A 67 -1.28 -8.27 2.59
N ALA A 68 -1.18 -6.95 2.70
CA ALA A 68 -0.37 -6.29 3.72
C ALA A 68 -0.88 -6.62 5.14
N LEU A 69 -2.19 -6.55 5.37
CA LEU A 69 -2.80 -6.92 6.65
C LEU A 69 -2.58 -8.39 7.01
N ARG A 70 -2.74 -9.30 6.03
CA ARG A 70 -2.46 -10.73 6.23
C ARG A 70 -1.00 -11.01 6.57
N ALA A 71 -0.07 -10.26 5.99
CA ALA A 71 1.36 -10.40 6.28
C ALA A 71 1.70 -9.94 7.71
N GLY A 72 1.04 -8.89 8.21
CA GLY A 72 1.23 -8.38 9.57
C GLY A 72 0.48 -9.13 10.68
N TRP A 73 -0.35 -10.13 10.34
CA TRP A 73 -1.03 -11.01 11.30
C TRP A 73 -0.28 -12.31 11.59
N ARG A 74 0.92 -12.49 11.03
CA ARG A 74 1.84 -13.56 11.39
C ARG A 74 2.75 -13.14 12.53
#